data_AF-A0A8J8D907-F1
#
_entry.id   AF-A0A8J8D907-F1
#
_cell.length_a   1.000
_cell.length_b   1.000
_cell.length_c   1.000
_cell.angle_alpha   90.00
_cell.angle_beta   90.00
_cell.angle_gamma   90.00
#
_symmetry.space_group_name_H-M   'P 1'
#
loop_
_entity.id
_entity.type
_entity.pdbx_description
1 polymer ?
#
loop_
_entity_poly.entity_id
_entity_poly.type
_entity_poly.pdbx_seq_one_letter_code
_entity_poly.pdbx_strand_id
1 'polypeptide(L)'
;MKEELYDLLKAAIEELKEEGLNPDIILAGPEFLKYAADILQNCGLAVYEIKELNSDAVIADSQYLGQLKRASRRISIELLFKEKEVWEEIQRV
;
A
#
# COMPACT_ATOMS: atom_id res chain seq x y z
N MET A 1 -13.28 0.84 -4.72
CA MET A 1 -11.93 0.48 -5.22
C MET A 1 -10.91 1.55 -4.92
N LYS A 2 -11.04 2.79 -5.44
CA LYS A 2 -10.13 3.88 -5.02
C LYS A 2 -10.26 4.18 -3.52
N GLU A 3 -11.48 4.19 -2.98
CA GLU A 3 -11.72 4.35 -1.53
C GLU A 3 -11.14 3.18 -0.72
N GLU A 4 -11.40 1.93 -1.08
CA GLU A 4 -10.82 0.76 -0.39
C GLU A 4 -9.28 0.75 -0.38
N LEU A 5 -8.65 1.11 -1.51
CA LEU A 5 -7.20 1.22 -1.58
C LEU A 5 -6.67 2.37 -0.72
N TYR A 6 -7.39 3.49 -0.67
CA TYR A 6 -7.07 4.61 0.22
C TYR A 6 -7.20 4.21 1.69
N ASP A 7 -8.27 3.52 2.07
CA ASP A 7 -8.47 3.05 3.44
C ASP A 7 -7.39 2.05 3.86
N LEU A 8 -6.99 1.15 2.95
CA LEU A 8 -5.92 0.19 3.19
C LEU A 8 -4.55 0.88 3.31
N LEU A 9 -4.24 1.84 2.44
CA LEU A 9 -3.04 2.68 2.55
C LEU A 9 -3.02 3.43 3.89
N LYS A 10 -4.14 4.05 4.26
CA LYS A 10 -4.30 4.80 5.49
C LYS A 10 -4.14 3.91 6.72
N ALA A 11 -4.75 2.73 6.74
CA ALA A 11 -4.61 1.75 7.81
C ALA A 11 -3.15 1.33 7.99
N ALA A 12 -2.46 1.00 6.89
CA ALA A 12 -1.05 0.62 6.94
C ALA A 12 -0.13 1.76 7.45
N ILE A 13 -0.43 3.01 7.11
CA ILE A 13 0.28 4.19 7.63
C ILE A 13 0.04 4.34 9.14
N GLU A 14 -1.22 4.25 9.58
CA GLU A 14 -1.56 4.41 11.00
C GLU A 14 -0.99 3.27 11.86
N GLU A 15 -1.01 2.02 11.38
CA GLU A 15 -0.36 0.91 12.08
C GLU A 15 1.13 1.16 12.34
N LEU A 16 1.85 1.68 11.35
CA LEU A 16 3.27 2.01 11.53
C LEU A 16 3.47 3.16 12.52
N LYS A 17 2.58 4.17 12.50
CA LYS A 17 2.61 5.26 13.48
C LYS A 17 2.32 4.78 14.90
N GLU A 18 1.38 3.86 15.08
CA GLU A 18 1.09 3.23 16.38
C GLU A 18 2.29 2.44 16.91
N GLU A 19 3.12 1.88 16.02
CA GLU A 19 4.40 1.26 16.36
C GLU A 19 5.54 2.27 16.65
N GLY A 20 5.24 3.58 16.63
CA GLY A 20 6.20 4.65 16.89
C GLY A 20 7.11 4.99 15.72
N LEU A 21 6.76 4.55 14.51
CA LEU A 21 7.48 4.87 13.28
C LEU A 21 6.88 6.10 12.62
N ASN A 22 7.64 6.72 11.72
CA ASN A 22 7.18 7.85 10.91
C ASN A 22 7.27 7.50 9.42
N PRO A 23 6.25 6.84 8.85
CA PRO A 23 6.26 6.50 7.43
C PRO A 23 6.33 7.74 6.56
N ASP A 24 7.36 7.80 5.73
CA ASP A 24 7.67 8.95 4.89
C ASP A 24 7.86 8.57 3.41
N ILE A 25 8.01 7.28 3.12
CA ILE A 25 8.22 6.78 1.76
C ILE A 25 7.25 5.65 1.40
N ILE A 26 6.99 5.52 0.10
CA ILE A 26 6.37 4.34 -0.50
C ILE A 26 7.18 3.89 -1.72
N LEU A 27 7.56 2.62 -1.72
CA LEU A 27 8.19 1.93 -2.84
C LEU A 27 7.09 1.20 -3.59
N ALA A 28 6.74 1.63 -4.80
CA ALA A 28 5.58 1.10 -5.52
C ALA A 28 5.98 0.50 -6.86
N GLY A 29 5.39 -0.64 -7.19
CA GLY A 29 5.53 -1.23 -8.51
C GLY A 29 4.75 -0.45 -9.58
N PRO A 30 5.17 -0.57 -10.86
CA PRO A 30 4.57 0.18 -11.96
C PRO A 30 3.09 -0.14 -12.16
N GLU A 31 2.66 -1.37 -11.88
CA GLU A 31 1.25 -1.76 -11.96
C GLU A 31 0.46 -1.19 -10.78
N PHE A 32 0.99 -1.22 -9.57
CA PHE A 32 0.38 -0.57 -8.41
C PHE A 32 0.13 0.93 -8.67
N LEU A 33 1.13 1.63 -9.21
CA LEU A 33 1.03 3.06 -9.48
C LEU A 33 -0.08 3.43 -10.46
N LYS A 34 -0.39 2.58 -11.45
CA LYS A 34 -1.49 2.83 -12.40
C LYS A 34 -2.84 3.02 -11.71
N TYR A 35 -3.05 2.35 -10.57
CA TYR A 35 -4.30 2.39 -9.82
C TYR A 35 -4.24 3.34 -8.62
N ALA A 36 -3.05 3.59 -8.07
CA ALA A 36 -2.85 4.32 -6.82
C ALA A 36 -2.36 5.77 -6.98
N ALA A 37 -1.87 6.18 -8.17
CA ALA A 37 -1.20 7.48 -8.36
C ALA A 37 -2.00 8.68 -7.84
N ASP A 38 -3.31 8.74 -8.13
CA ASP A 38 -4.18 9.84 -7.68
C ASP A 38 -4.32 9.90 -6.15
N ILE A 39 -4.27 8.73 -5.51
CA ILE A 39 -4.47 8.58 -4.06
C ILE A 39 -3.19 8.95 -3.32
N LEU A 40 -2.04 8.51 -3.83
CA LEU A 40 -0.73 8.73 -3.22
C LEU A 40 -0.36 10.20 -3.11
N GLN A 41 -0.87 11.05 -4.02
CA GLN A 41 -0.68 12.51 -3.94
C GLN A 41 -1.19 13.10 -2.62
N ASN A 42 -2.18 12.46 -1.99
CA ASN A 42 -2.80 12.95 -0.75
C ASN A 42 -2.21 12.29 0.52
N CYS A 43 -1.33 11.29 0.37
CA CYS A 43 -0.79 10.53 1.50
C CYS A 43 0.44 11.20 2.15
N GLY A 44 1.03 12.21 1.51
CA GLY A 44 2.22 12.90 2.03
C GLY A 44 3.50 12.04 2.03
N LEU A 45 3.50 10.92 1.30
CA LEU A 45 4.64 10.02 1.17
C LEU A 45 5.45 10.36 -0.09
N ALA A 46 6.77 10.25 -0.02
CA ALA A 46 7.61 10.27 -1.21
C ALA A 46 7.47 8.93 -1.96
N VAL A 47 7.09 9.02 -3.24
CA VAL A 47 6.82 7.85 -4.09
C VAL A 47 8.06 7.49 -4.92
N TYR A 48 8.50 6.24 -4.82
CA TYR A 48 9.59 5.68 -5.62
C TYR A 48 9.08 4.49 -6.42
N GLU A 49 9.25 4.52 -7.74
CA GLU A 49 8.91 3.37 -8.59
C GLU A 49 9.99 2.29 -8.52
N ILE A 50 9.61 1.07 -8.15
CA ILE A 50 10.47 -0.13 -8.12
C ILE A 50 9.87 -1.19 -9.03
N LYS A 51 10.51 -1.46 -10.17
CA LYS A 51 9.96 -2.33 -11.22
C LYS A 51 9.68 -3.76 -10.75
N GLU A 52 10.52 -4.26 -9.86
CA GLU A 52 10.47 -5.61 -9.31
C GLU A 52 9.25 -5.86 -8.41
N LEU A 53 8.59 -4.81 -7.92
CA LEU A 53 7.39 -4.94 -7.09
C LEU A 53 6.10 -5.15 -7.90
N ASN A 54 6.12 -4.88 -9.21
CA ASN A 54 4.96 -5.00 -10.11
C ASN A 54 3.62 -4.46 -9.54
N SER A 55 2.77 -5.35 -9.03
CA SER A 55 1.42 -5.08 -8.49
C SER A 55 1.42 -4.65 -7.02
N ASP A 56 2.58 -4.61 -6.38
CA ASP A 56 2.72 -4.35 -4.95
C ASP A 56 3.33 -2.98 -4.64
N ALA A 57 3.12 -2.54 -3.41
CA ALA A 57 3.81 -1.40 -2.82
C ALA A 57 4.28 -1.71 -1.40
N VAL A 58 5.29 -0.98 -0.94
CA VAL A 58 5.85 -1.06 0.41
C VAL A 58 5.89 0.34 0.99
N ILE A 59 5.09 0.59 2.03
CA ILE A 59 5.18 1.80 2.85
C ILE A 59 6.27 1.57 3.88
N ALA A 60 7.14 2.55 4.10
CA ALA A 60 8.21 2.43 5.08
C ALA A 60 8.56 3.75 5.76
N ASP A 61 9.16 3.63 6.94
CA ASP A 61 9.97 4.66 7.56
C ASP A 61 11.40 4.53 7.04
N SER A 62 11.84 5.51 6.26
CA SER A 62 13.14 5.50 5.60
C SER A 62 14.33 5.47 6.57
N GLN A 63 14.17 5.97 7.80
CA GLN A 63 15.24 5.98 8.79
C GLN A 63 15.53 4.59 9.35
N TYR A 64 14.50 3.75 9.42
CA TYR A 64 14.58 2.43 10.05
C TYR A 64 14.43 1.27 9.07
N LEU A 65 14.14 1.54 7.79
CA LEU A 65 14.03 0.54 6.75
C LEU A 65 15.32 -0.31 6.68
N GLY A 66 15.15 -1.64 6.80
CA GLY A 66 16.26 -2.60 6.81
C GLY A 66 17.01 -2.71 8.14
N GLN A 67 16.77 -1.82 9.10
CA GLN A 67 17.35 -1.88 10.45
C GLN A 67 16.39 -2.55 11.44
N LEU A 68 15.09 -2.26 11.34
CA LEU A 68 14.04 -2.89 12.15
C LEU A 68 13.18 -3.83 11.31
N LYS A 69 12.89 -5.02 11.83
CA LYS A 69 12.11 -6.08 11.14
C LYS A 69 10.67 -5.68 10.77
N ARG A 70 10.16 -4.55 11.26
CA ARG A 70 8.77 -4.09 11.07
C ARG A 70 8.66 -2.63 10.61
N ALA A 71 9.76 -2.02 10.16
CA ALA A 71 9.77 -0.63 9.66
C ALA A 71 9.01 -0.42 8.33
N SER A 72 8.21 -1.40 7.88
CA SER A 72 7.50 -1.34 6.63
C SER A 72 6.22 -2.19 6.63
N ARG A 73 5.29 -1.86 5.72
CA ARG A 73 4.11 -2.67 5.39
C ARG A 73 4.03 -2.85 3.87
N ARG A 74 3.79 -4.09 3.42
CA ARG A 74 3.56 -4.41 2.01
C ARG A 74 2.07 -4.47 1.73
N ILE A 75 1.66 -3.85 0.64
CA ILE A 75 0.30 -3.80 0.13
C ILE A 75 0.31 -4.43 -1.26
N SER A 76 -0.63 -5.32 -1.53
CA SER A 76 -0.79 -5.93 -2.85
C SER A 76 -2.15 -5.56 -3.44
N ILE A 77 -2.15 -4.99 -4.65
CA ILE A 77 -3.41 -4.65 -5.30
C ILE A 77 -4.13 -5.87 -5.87
N GLU A 78 -3.40 -6.94 -6.20
CA GLU A 78 -3.99 -8.21 -6.66
C GLU A 78 -4.89 -8.85 -5.58
N LEU A 79 -4.51 -8.72 -4.31
CA LEU A 79 -5.34 -9.20 -3.20
C LEU A 79 -6.67 -8.43 -3.13
N LEU A 80 -6.63 -7.10 -3.31
CA LEU A 80 -7.83 -6.27 -3.36
C LEU A 80 -8.76 -6.65 -4.54
N PHE A 81 -8.19 -7.00 -5.70
CA PHE A 81 -8.98 -7.45 -6.85
C PHE A 81 -9.62 -8.82 -6.60
N LYS A 82 -8.86 -9.79 -6.07
CA LYS A 82 -9.40 -11.12 -5.75
C LYS A 82 -10.49 -11.07 -4.69
N GLU A 83 -10.36 -10.23 -3.66
CA GLU A 83 -11.42 -10.07 -2.66
C GLU A 83 -12.72 -9.60 -3.31
N LYS A 84 -12.66 -8.63 -4.22
CA LYS A 84 -13.86 -8.16 -4.95
C LYS A 84 -14.53 -9.25 -5.78
N GLU A 85 -13.76 -10.01 -6.55
CA GLU A 85 -14.30 -11.09 -7.39
C GLU A 85 -15.05 -12.12 -6.54
N VAL A 86 -14.45 -12.53 -5.41
CA VAL A 86 -15.08 -13.49 -4.47
C VAL A 86 -16.36 -12.92 -3.86
N TRP A 87 -16.38 -11.65 -3.48
CA TRP A 87 -17.58 -11.00 -2.94
C TRP A 87 -18.71 -10.91 -3.99
N GLU A 88 -18.38 -10.63 -5.26
CA GLU A 88 -19.35 -10.61 -6.36
C GLU A 88 -19.94 -11.99 -6.67
N GLU A 89 -19.14 -13.06 -6.54
CA GLU A 89 -19.62 -14.44 -6.67
C GLU A 89 -20.60 -14.82 -5.56
N ILE A 90 -20.33 -14.43 -4.30
CA ILE A 90 -21.23 -14.72 -3.17
C ILE A 90 -22.58 -14.02 -3.32
N GLN A 91 -22.63 -12.78 -3.83
CA GLN A 91 -23.89 -12.06 -4.04
C GLN A 91 -24.75 -12.59 -5.19
N ARG A 92 -24.19 -13.41 -6.08
CA ARG A 92 -24.91 -14.04 -7.19
C ARG A 92 -25.55 -15.38 -6.83
N VAL A 93 -25.33 -15.89 -5.61
CA VAL A 93 -25.91 -17.13 -5.06
C VAL A 93 -27.01 -16.80 -4.06
#